data_AF-J3KM42-F1
#
_entry.id   AF-J3KM42-F1
#
_cell.length_a   1.000
_cell.length_b   1.000
_cell.length_c   1.000
_cell.angle_alpha   90.00
_cell.angle_beta   90.00
_cell.angle_gamma   90.00
#
_symmetry.space_group_name_H-M   'P 1'
#
loop_
_entity.id
_entity.type
_entity.pdbx_description
1 polymer ?
#
loop_
_entity_poly.entity_id
_entity_poly.type
_entity_poly.pdbx_seq_one_letter_code
_entity_poly.pdbx_strand_id
1 'polypeptide(L)'
;MLPWYVAIQEDHEHLEVNEAGTWFQLSTAYRDLVPGPSSPSGHSNHYTLVPYQFPTAIQLQGLGAILDALVEQIRWDNPMVIKELDILFSPDDKKTQDFINNWCLKATQIALDTIVKTYQIKKKAFGNKSYWHCMHNNIDPVSVQPSPPPKNLVEEEDHGDHY
;
A
#
# COMPACT_ATOMS: atom_id res chain seq x y z
N MET A 1 -13.21 -8.11 -4.80
CA MET A 1 -12.73 -8.70 -3.53
C MET A 1 -13.34 -7.85 -2.42
N LEU A 2 -14.04 -8.46 -1.47
CA LEU A 2 -14.50 -7.72 -0.28
C LEU A 2 -13.32 -7.62 0.71
N PRO A 3 -13.16 -6.50 1.42
CA PRO A 3 -12.14 -6.42 2.46
C PRO A 3 -12.46 -7.46 3.53
N TRP A 4 -11.45 -8.29 3.85
CA TRP A 4 -11.53 -9.26 4.94
C TRP A 4 -10.69 -8.72 6.09
N TYR A 5 -11.35 -8.22 7.13
CA TYR A 5 -10.70 -7.74 8.34
C TYR A 5 -10.39 -8.92 9.26
N VAL A 6 -9.16 -8.97 9.78
CA VAL A 6 -8.68 -9.95 10.75
C VAL A 6 -8.21 -9.16 11.97
N ALA A 7 -8.68 -9.52 13.16
CA ALA A 7 -8.26 -8.82 14.37
C ALA A 7 -6.80 -9.20 14.75
N ILE A 8 -6.11 -8.27 15.41
CA ILE A 8 -4.84 -8.55 16.10
C ILE A 8 -5.18 -8.83 17.58
N GLN A 9 -4.58 -9.87 18.14
CA GLN A 9 -4.76 -10.27 19.53
C GLN A 9 -4.11 -9.27 20.50
N GLU A 10 -4.38 -9.44 21.80
CA GLU A 10 -3.91 -8.52 22.86
C GLU A 10 -2.37 -8.46 23.00
N ASP A 11 -1.66 -9.47 22.50
CA ASP A 11 -0.19 -9.47 22.48
C ASP A 11 0.41 -8.60 21.36
N HIS A 12 -0.45 -7.97 20.55
CA HIS A 12 -0.09 -7.11 19.42
C HIS A 12 0.84 -7.79 18.39
N GLU A 13 0.86 -9.12 18.34
CA GLU A 13 1.72 -9.91 17.46
C GLU A 13 0.94 -10.96 16.69
N HIS A 14 0.04 -11.71 17.34
CA HIS A 14 -0.70 -12.77 16.69
C HIS A 14 -2.03 -12.26 16.13
N LEU A 15 -2.42 -12.79 14.97
CA LEU A 15 -3.70 -12.52 14.35
C LEU A 15 -4.78 -13.44 14.94
N GLU A 16 -6.05 -13.07 14.80
CA GLU A 16 -7.20 -13.92 15.16
C GLU A 16 -7.14 -15.29 14.47
N VAL A 17 -6.67 -15.31 13.22
CA VAL A 17 -6.35 -16.54 12.47
C VAL A 17 -4.85 -16.75 12.53
N ASN A 18 -4.39 -17.60 13.45
CA ASN A 18 -2.95 -17.82 13.68
C ASN A 18 -2.20 -18.29 12.41
N GLU A 19 -2.88 -19.01 11.53
CA GLU A 19 -2.32 -19.53 10.28
C GLU A 19 -2.12 -18.43 9.21
N ALA A 20 -2.74 -17.25 9.38
CA ALA A 20 -2.61 -16.12 8.47
C ALA A 20 -1.25 -15.40 8.60
N GLY A 21 -0.51 -15.69 9.69
CA GLY A 21 0.81 -15.11 9.98
C GLY A 21 0.80 -14.27 11.25
N THR A 22 1.88 -13.50 11.43
CA THR A 22 2.01 -12.53 12.53
C THR A 22 2.01 -11.10 12.00
N TRP A 23 1.75 -10.14 12.91
CA TRP A 23 1.86 -8.72 12.62
C TRP A 23 3.22 -8.36 12.02
N PHE A 24 4.32 -8.91 12.54
CA PHE A 24 5.65 -8.65 12.00
C PHE A 24 5.81 -9.12 10.54
N GLN A 25 5.24 -10.27 10.20
CA GLN A 25 5.29 -10.82 8.84
C GLN A 25 4.47 -9.99 7.86
N LEU A 26 3.27 -9.59 8.26
CA LEU A 26 2.38 -8.76 7.45
C LEU A 26 2.91 -7.32 7.32
N SER A 27 3.42 -6.72 8.39
CA SER A 27 4.13 -5.43 8.37
C SER A 27 5.32 -5.44 7.41
N THR A 28 6.13 -6.51 7.45
CA THR A 28 7.24 -6.74 6.51
C THR A 28 6.74 -6.87 5.08
N ALA A 29 5.71 -7.68 4.84
CA ALA A 29 5.14 -7.87 3.50
C ALA A 29 4.57 -6.57 2.93
N TYR A 30 3.88 -5.77 3.74
CA TYR A 30 3.32 -4.48 3.33
C TYR A 30 4.42 -3.47 2.99
N ARG A 31 5.46 -3.35 3.82
CA ARG A 31 6.63 -2.49 3.57
C ARG A 31 7.33 -2.86 2.27
N ASP A 32 7.54 -4.16 2.06
CA ASP A 32 8.30 -4.67 0.92
C ASP A 32 7.41 -4.82 -0.34
N LEU A 33 6.10 -4.52 -0.22
CA LEU A 33 5.09 -4.61 -1.27
C LEU A 33 5.06 -6.01 -1.94
N VAL A 34 5.18 -7.04 -1.09
CA VAL A 34 5.12 -8.45 -1.46
C VAL A 34 3.90 -9.11 -0.83
N PRO A 35 3.45 -10.27 -1.35
CA PRO A 35 2.38 -11.03 -0.70
C PRO A 35 2.75 -11.40 0.74
N GLY A 36 1.75 -11.36 1.63
CA GLY A 36 1.88 -11.93 2.96
C GLY A 36 2.14 -13.45 2.93
N PRO A 37 2.54 -14.04 4.07
CA PRO A 37 2.91 -15.45 4.15
C PRO A 37 1.75 -16.39 3.76
N SER A 38 0.53 -16.01 4.12
CA SER A 38 -0.71 -16.74 3.85
C SER A 38 -1.83 -15.76 3.48
N SER A 39 -2.95 -16.31 3.00
CA SER A 39 -4.20 -15.56 2.89
C SER A 39 -4.77 -15.25 4.30
N PRO A 40 -5.71 -14.31 4.42
CA PRO A 40 -6.40 -14.03 5.69
C PRO A 40 -7.09 -15.25 6.31
N SER A 41 -7.36 -16.29 5.52
CA SER A 41 -7.96 -17.56 5.97
C SER A 41 -6.94 -18.59 6.46
N GLY A 42 -5.64 -18.27 6.46
CA GLY A 42 -4.56 -19.20 6.77
C GLY A 42 -4.12 -20.12 5.63
N HIS A 43 -4.86 -20.16 4.53
CA HIS A 43 -4.50 -20.96 3.35
C HIS A 43 -3.42 -20.27 2.52
N SER A 44 -2.66 -21.07 1.77
CA SER A 44 -1.68 -20.54 0.80
C SER A 44 -2.32 -19.62 -0.23
N ASN A 45 -1.57 -18.62 -0.68
CA ASN A 45 -1.99 -17.74 -1.76
C ASN A 45 -2.07 -18.51 -3.09
N HIS A 46 -3.26 -19.05 -3.40
CA HIS A 46 -3.49 -19.91 -4.58
C HIS A 46 -3.50 -19.15 -5.91
N TYR A 47 -3.79 -17.84 -5.88
CA TYR A 47 -3.92 -17.02 -7.07
C TYR A 47 -2.64 -16.21 -7.28
N THR A 48 -1.75 -16.76 -8.11
CA THR A 48 -0.57 -16.13 -8.72
C THR A 48 0.38 -15.40 -7.76
N LEU A 49 1.54 -16.02 -7.52
CA LEU A 49 2.73 -15.29 -7.13
C LEU A 49 3.05 -14.28 -8.25
N VAL A 50 2.80 -12.99 -8.02
CA VAL A 50 3.34 -11.95 -8.89
C VAL A 50 4.86 -12.07 -8.75
N PRO A 51 5.60 -12.47 -9.79
CA PRO A 51 7.00 -12.87 -9.64
C PRO A 51 7.94 -11.69 -9.37
N TYR A 52 7.40 -10.48 -9.28
CA TYR A 52 8.11 -9.24 -9.05
C TYR A 52 7.20 -8.24 -8.35
N GLN A 53 7.81 -7.34 -7.60
CA GLN A 53 7.11 -6.18 -7.06
C GLN A 53 6.59 -5.31 -8.21
N PHE A 54 5.30 -4.96 -8.17
CA PHE A 54 4.74 -4.11 -9.23
C PHE A 54 5.44 -2.74 -9.20
N PRO A 55 6.11 -2.32 -10.28
CA PRO A 55 7.04 -1.18 -10.25
C PRO A 55 6.36 0.18 -10.01
N THR A 56 5.03 0.23 -10.08
CA THR A 56 4.26 1.44 -9.81
C THR A 56 3.40 1.29 -8.56
N ALA A 57 3.66 0.30 -7.72
CA ALA A 57 3.09 0.22 -6.38
C ALA A 57 3.74 1.32 -5.54
N ILE A 58 2.95 2.33 -5.16
CA ILE A 58 3.38 3.42 -4.29
C ILE A 58 2.67 3.24 -2.96
N GLN A 59 3.43 3.29 -1.87
CA GLN A 59 2.87 3.25 -0.53
C GLN A 59 2.23 4.61 -0.21
N LEU A 60 0.96 4.59 0.19
CA LEU A 60 0.23 5.80 0.56
C LEU A 60 0.55 6.15 2.01
N GLN A 61 1.40 7.15 2.22
CA GLN A 61 1.87 7.53 3.56
C GLN A 61 1.17 8.78 4.09
N GLY A 62 1.09 8.88 5.42
CA GLY A 62 0.64 10.10 6.10
C GLY A 62 -0.86 10.26 6.19
N LEU A 63 -1.63 9.18 6.06
CA LEU A 63 -3.09 9.22 6.21
C LEU A 63 -3.54 9.29 7.67
N GLY A 64 -2.68 8.99 8.64
CA GLY A 64 -2.99 9.04 10.07
C GLY A 64 -2.61 7.72 10.74
N ALA A 65 -2.39 7.78 12.03
CA ALA A 65 -1.91 6.64 12.80
C ALA A 65 -2.89 5.45 12.74
N ILE A 66 -4.20 5.67 12.79
CA ILE A 66 -5.19 4.59 12.66
C ILE A 66 -5.05 3.84 11.32
N LEU A 67 -4.87 4.58 10.23
CA LEU A 67 -4.74 3.97 8.90
C LEU A 67 -3.40 3.28 8.71
N ASP A 68 -2.33 3.87 9.23
CA ASP A 68 -1.01 3.24 9.26
C ASP A 68 -1.07 1.94 10.08
N ALA A 69 -1.87 1.87 11.15
CA ALA A 69 -2.09 0.64 11.91
C ALA A 69 -2.96 -0.39 11.17
N LEU A 70 -3.99 0.04 10.44
CA LEU A 70 -4.85 -0.83 9.62
C LEU A 70 -4.10 -1.56 8.51
N VAL A 71 -3.00 -0.98 8.02
CA VAL A 71 -2.11 -1.59 7.02
C VAL A 71 -0.82 -2.14 7.64
N GLU A 72 -0.79 -2.26 8.97
CA GLU A 72 0.29 -2.85 9.75
C GLU A 72 1.66 -2.14 9.62
N GLN A 73 1.65 -0.88 9.21
CA GLN A 73 2.84 -0.05 9.18
C GLN A 73 3.28 0.35 10.60
N ILE A 74 2.31 0.49 11.52
CA ILE A 74 2.56 0.69 12.95
C ILE A 74 1.67 -0.25 13.78
N ARG A 75 1.99 -0.43 15.05
CA ARG A 75 1.22 -1.25 15.97
C ARG A 75 0.05 -0.48 16.57
N TRP A 76 -0.99 -1.22 16.98
CA TRP A 76 -2.18 -0.66 17.63
C TRP A 76 -1.93 -0.09 19.02
N ASP A 77 -0.88 -0.54 19.72
CA ASP A 77 -0.43 -0.02 21.01
C ASP A 77 0.39 1.28 20.90
N ASN A 78 0.61 1.78 19.68
CA ASN A 78 1.31 3.03 19.48
C ASN A 78 0.52 4.21 20.09
N PRO A 79 1.17 5.09 20.89
CA PRO A 79 0.49 6.23 21.52
C PRO A 79 -0.24 7.16 20.54
N MET A 80 0.23 7.28 19.29
CA MET A 80 -0.44 8.10 18.27
C MET A 80 -1.73 7.45 17.79
N VAL A 81 -1.77 6.12 17.69
CA VAL A 81 -2.99 5.38 17.34
C VAL A 81 -4.01 5.55 18.44
N ILE A 82 -3.60 5.32 19.69
CA ILE A 82 -4.46 5.49 20.88
C ILE A 82 -5.03 6.91 20.91
N LYS A 83 -4.19 7.94 20.70
CA LYS A 83 -4.62 9.33 20.70
C LYS A 83 -5.64 9.63 19.59
N GLU A 84 -5.45 9.09 18.38
CA GLU A 84 -6.43 9.27 17.30
C GLU A 84 -7.75 8.52 17.60
N LEU A 85 -7.68 7.32 18.17
CA LEU A 85 -8.85 6.56 18.60
C LEU A 85 -9.63 7.30 19.70
N ASP A 86 -8.93 7.90 20.68
CA ASP A 86 -9.54 8.71 21.73
C ASP A 86 -10.28 9.93 21.18
N ILE A 87 -9.80 10.50 20.05
CA ILE A 87 -10.50 11.59 19.37
C ILE A 87 -11.72 11.06 18.62
N LEU A 88 -11.57 9.96 17.89
CA LEU A 88 -12.61 9.38 17.05
C LEU A 88 -13.79 8.83 17.85
N PHE A 89 -13.51 8.23 19.02
CA PHE A 89 -14.49 7.67 19.95
C PHE A 89 -14.80 8.59 21.13
N SER A 90 -14.39 9.86 21.04
CA SER A 90 -14.74 10.89 22.02
C SER A 90 -16.25 11.10 22.08
N PRO A 91 -16.84 11.37 23.26
CA PRO A 91 -18.24 11.77 23.39
C PRO A 91 -18.52 13.17 22.82
N ASP A 92 -17.48 13.93 22.46
CA ASP A 92 -17.59 15.22 21.79
C ASP A 92 -17.74 15.03 20.27
N ASP A 93 -19.00 14.95 19.83
CA ASP A 93 -19.37 14.79 18.42
C ASP A 93 -18.74 15.85 17.51
N LYS A 94 -18.61 17.09 17.99
CA LYS A 94 -18.03 18.17 17.19
C LYS A 94 -16.55 17.92 16.94
N LYS A 95 -15.82 17.54 17.97
CA LYS A 95 -14.39 17.20 17.87
C LYS A 95 -14.17 16.00 16.94
N THR A 96 -15.03 14.98 17.05
CA THR A 96 -15.00 13.80 16.17
C THR A 96 -15.27 14.19 14.71
N GLN A 97 -16.30 15.00 14.47
CA GLN A 97 -16.65 15.45 13.12
C GLN A 97 -15.55 16.32 12.51
N ASP A 98 -14.96 17.23 13.28
CA ASP A 98 -13.84 18.08 12.85
C ASP A 98 -12.62 17.22 12.49
N PHE A 99 -12.33 16.18 13.27
CA PHE A 99 -11.27 15.22 12.97
C PHE A 99 -11.52 14.49 11.65
N ILE A 100 -12.72 13.94 11.44
CA ILE A 100 -13.10 13.24 10.20
C ILE A 100 -13.01 14.17 8.99
N ASN A 101 -13.53 15.39 9.09
CA ASN A 101 -13.51 16.36 8.01
C ASN A 101 -12.07 16.74 7.61
N ASN A 102 -11.23 17.04 8.60
CA ASN A 102 -9.82 17.35 8.37
C ASN A 102 -9.08 16.16 7.76
N TRP A 103 -9.37 14.95 8.23
CA TRP A 103 -8.83 13.72 7.67
C TRP A 103 -9.22 13.53 6.20
N CYS A 104 -10.51 13.68 5.85
CA CYS A 104 -11.00 13.55 4.49
C CYS A 104 -10.32 14.52 3.52
N LEU A 105 -10.14 15.77 3.94
CA LEU A 105 -9.44 16.80 3.16
C LEU A 105 -7.97 16.38 2.92
N LYS A 106 -7.27 15.96 3.97
CA LYS A 106 -5.88 15.50 3.90
C LYS A 106 -5.74 14.26 3.01
N ALA A 107 -6.61 13.27 3.18
CA ALA A 107 -6.61 12.04 2.41
C ALA A 107 -6.84 12.30 0.92
N THR A 108 -7.76 13.22 0.59
CA THR A 108 -8.02 13.63 -0.80
C THR A 108 -6.78 14.24 -1.45
N GLN A 109 -6.11 15.16 -0.75
CA GLN A 109 -4.90 15.80 -1.26
C GLN A 109 -3.78 14.77 -1.49
N ILE A 110 -3.53 13.90 -0.51
CA ILE A 110 -2.51 12.84 -0.60
C ILE A 110 -2.83 11.86 -1.74
N ALA A 111 -4.10 11.49 -1.92
CA ALA A 111 -4.52 10.60 -3.01
C ALA A 111 -4.27 11.25 -4.38
N LEU A 112 -4.64 12.52 -4.57
CA LEU A 112 -4.40 13.25 -5.81
C LEU A 112 -2.91 13.35 -6.14
N ASP A 113 -2.09 13.72 -5.16
CA ASP A 113 -0.63 13.84 -5.34
C ASP A 113 0.00 12.48 -5.67
N THR A 114 -0.45 11.42 -5.01
CA THR A 114 0.00 10.04 -5.25
C THR A 114 -0.42 9.54 -6.62
N ILE A 115 -1.63 9.86 -7.08
CA ILE A 115 -2.10 9.53 -8.43
C ILE A 115 -1.18 10.15 -9.49
N VAL A 116 -0.84 11.45 -9.36
CA VAL A 116 0.08 12.12 -10.31
C VAL A 116 1.44 11.43 -10.35
N LYS A 117 2.01 11.11 -9.18
CA LYS A 117 3.28 10.35 -9.09
C LYS A 117 3.16 8.98 -9.75
N THR A 118 2.05 8.27 -9.53
CA THR A 118 1.78 6.95 -10.12
C THR A 118 1.78 7.02 -11.64
N TYR A 119 1.19 8.06 -12.24
CA TYR A 119 1.25 8.27 -13.68
C TYR A 119 2.69 8.46 -14.19
N GLN A 120 3.48 9.27 -13.50
CA GLN A 120 4.88 9.53 -13.89
C GLN A 120 5.73 8.25 -13.82
N ILE A 121 5.62 7.49 -12.72
CA ILE A 121 6.35 6.22 -12.55
C ILE A 121 5.88 5.19 -13.57
N LYS A 122 4.57 5.06 -13.80
CA LYS A 122 4.01 4.12 -14.78
C LYS A 122 4.44 4.43 -16.20
N LYS A 123 4.51 5.71 -16.57
CA LYS A 123 5.04 6.14 -17.86
C LYS A 123 6.51 5.78 -18.01
N LYS A 124 7.33 5.96 -16.98
CA LYS A 124 8.75 5.55 -16.99
C LYS A 124 8.92 4.03 -17.08
N ALA A 125 8.16 3.27 -16.30
CA ALA A 125 8.28 1.81 -16.23
C ALA A 125 7.75 1.08 -17.48
N PHE A 126 6.67 1.58 -18.09
CA PHE A 126 5.98 0.86 -19.18
C PHE A 126 5.92 1.61 -20.51
N GLY A 127 6.23 2.91 -20.54
CA GLY A 127 6.20 3.73 -21.76
C GLY A 127 4.88 3.61 -22.52
N ASN A 128 4.98 3.25 -23.80
CA ASN A 128 3.85 3.08 -24.72
C ASN A 128 2.97 1.85 -24.39
N LYS A 129 3.42 1.00 -23.48
CA LYS A 129 2.66 -0.17 -23.01
C LYS A 129 1.88 0.10 -21.71
N SER A 130 1.96 1.32 -21.19
CA SER A 130 1.13 1.70 -20.04
C SER A 130 -0.35 1.75 -20.45
N TYR A 131 -1.23 1.21 -19.62
CA TYR A 131 -2.69 1.27 -19.83
C TYR A 131 -3.19 2.65 -20.24
N TRP A 132 -2.67 3.71 -19.61
CA TRP A 132 -3.07 5.09 -19.90
C TRP A 132 -2.63 5.56 -21.29
N HIS A 133 -1.46 5.15 -21.75
CA HIS A 133 -1.04 5.38 -23.13
C HIS A 133 -1.97 4.66 -24.11
N CYS A 134 -2.34 3.42 -23.84
CA CYS A 134 -3.27 2.66 -24.68
C CYS A 134 -4.63 3.35 -24.76
N MET A 135 -5.19 3.73 -23.61
CA MET A 135 -6.47 4.45 -23.52
C MET A 135 -6.45 5.78 -24.27
N HIS A 136 -5.39 6.58 -24.14
CA HIS A 136 -5.28 7.88 -24.82
C HIS A 136 -5.15 7.76 -26.34
N ASN A 137 -4.62 6.64 -26.84
CA ASN A 137 -4.38 6.41 -28.27
C ASN A 137 -5.39 5.44 -28.90
N ASN A 138 -6.47 5.07 -28.21
CA ASN A 138 -7.45 4.06 -28.64
C ASN A 138 -6.80 2.72 -29.05
N ILE A 139 -5.72 2.33 -28.38
CA ILE A 139 -5.08 1.03 -28.55
C ILE A 139 -5.72 0.06 -27.56
N ASP A 140 -6.11 -1.14 -28.03
CA ASP A 140 -6.58 -2.20 -27.15
C ASP A 140 -5.47 -2.62 -26.18
N PRO A 141 -5.61 -2.43 -24.85
CA PRO A 141 -4.60 -2.81 -23.88
C PRO A 141 -4.22 -4.30 -23.92
N VAL A 142 -5.16 -5.16 -24.36
CA VAL A 142 -4.95 -6.62 -24.47
C VAL A 142 -4.07 -6.96 -25.68
N SER A 143 -4.06 -6.11 -26.71
CA SER A 143 -3.23 -6.29 -27.90
C SER A 143 -1.74 -6.00 -27.66
N VAL A 144 -1.40 -5.38 -26.53
CA VAL A 144 -0.02 -5.03 -26.16
C VAL A 144 0.62 -6.19 -25.39
N GLN A 145 1.63 -6.83 -26.01
CA GLN A 145 2.41 -7.90 -25.36
C GLN A 145 2.96 -7.46 -23.99
N PRO A 146 2.75 -8.26 -22.92
CA PRO A 146 3.29 -7.97 -21.60
C PRO A 146 4.79 -7.71 -21.70
N SER A 147 5.26 -6.63 -21.08
CA SER A 147 6.70 -6.47 -20.93
C SER A 147 7.25 -7.53 -19.97
N PRO A 148 8.45 -8.07 -20.21
CA PRO A 148 9.19 -8.71 -19.14
C PRO A 148 9.35 -7.69 -17.98
N PRO A 149 9.46 -8.15 -16.72
CA PRO A 149 9.61 -7.26 -15.58
C PRO A 149 10.76 -6.26 -15.84
N PRO A 150 10.56 -4.97 -15.56
CA PRO A 150 11.64 -4.01 -15.69
C PRO A 150 12.79 -4.45 -14.79
N LYS A 151 14.03 -4.48 -15.33
CA LYS A 151 15.22 -4.56 -14.49
C LYS A 151 15.16 -3.40 -13.48
N ASN A 152 15.43 -3.68 -12.21
CA ASN A 152 15.38 -2.72 -11.11
C ASN A 152 15.82 -1.33 -11.57
N LEU A 153 14.94 -0.33 -11.42
CA LEU A 153 15.19 1.07 -11.81
C LEU A 153 16.15 1.80 -10.86
N VAL A 154 17.02 1.06 -10.17
CA VAL A 154 18.21 1.65 -9.53
C VAL A 154 19.24 1.69 -10.64
N GLU A 155 19.21 2.75 -11.44
CA GLU A 155 20.36 3.12 -12.25
C GLU A 155 21.51 3.29 -11.26
N GLU A 156 22.52 2.43 -11.35
CA GLU A 156 23.84 2.71 -10.79
C GLU A 156 24.24 4.07 -11.37
N GLU A 157 24.41 5.07 -10.51
CA GLU A 157 25.15 6.26 -10.90
C GLU A 157 26.53 5.77 -11.33
N ASP A 158 26.78 5.87 -12.64
CA ASP A 158 28.08 5.67 -13.26
C ASP A 158 29.03 6.70 -12.65
N HIS A 159 29.69 6.33 -11.55
CA HIS A 159 30.88 7.02 -11.08
C HIS A 159 31.96 6.70 -12.10
N GLY A 160 32.01 7.53 -13.15
CA GLY A 160 33.05 7.48 -14.16
C GLY A 160 34.43 7.59 -13.49
N ASP A 161 35.10 6.45 -13.37
CA ASP A 161 36.52 6.36 -13.06
C ASP A 161 37.31 6.96 -14.23
N HIS A 162 37.61 8.25 -14.12
CA HIS A 162 38.70 8.85 -14.88
C HIS A 162 40.00 8.65 -14.11
N TYR A 163 40.79 7.69 -14.59
CA TYR A 163 42.23 7.56 -14.33
C TYR A 163 43.00 8.82 -14.73
#